data_AF-A0A1D2N806-F1
#
_entry.id   AF-A0A1D2N806-F1
#
_cell.length_a   1.000
_cell.length_b   1.000
_cell.length_c   1.000
_cell.angle_alpha   90.00
_cell.angle_beta   90.00
_cell.angle_gamma   90.00
#
_symmetry.space_group_name_H-M   'P 1'
#
loop_
_entity.id
_entity.type
_entity.pdbx_description
1 polymer ?
#
loop_
_entity_poly.entity_id
_entity_poly.type
_entity_poly.pdbx_seq_one_letter_code
_entity_poly.pdbx_strand_id
1 'polypeptide(L)'
;MAKLGYFMVFVTLYVFLIYMEPVSGAPFLLGNQMSALAVIPRTEEQATALLEFLRNNPQYGSRASVQVNTEEVLLVPSDDISRVSNGLENIGLRLTSADAYEIS
;
A
#
# COMPACT_ATOMS: atom_id res chain seq x y z
N MET A 1 45.78 -17.35 16.18
CA MET A 1 44.71 -17.72 17.13
C MET A 1 43.56 -16.69 17.18
N ALA A 2 43.22 -16.03 16.06
CA ALA A 2 42.10 -15.08 15.96
C ALA A 2 40.90 -15.62 15.13
N LYS A 3 41.10 -16.77 14.44
CA LYS A 3 40.13 -17.33 13.48
C LYS A 3 38.97 -18.08 14.13
N LEU A 4 39.13 -18.50 15.39
CA LEU A 4 38.10 -19.24 16.15
C LEU A 4 37.02 -18.30 16.73
N GLY A 5 37.39 -17.06 17.08
CA GLY A 5 36.46 -16.09 17.67
C GLY A 5 35.36 -15.67 16.70
N TYR A 6 35.70 -15.40 15.43
CA TYR A 6 34.71 -15.03 14.42
C TYR A 6 33.72 -16.16 14.15
N PHE A 7 34.20 -17.41 14.06
CA PHE A 7 33.32 -18.56 13.83
C PHE A 7 32.31 -18.73 14.97
N MET A 8 32.75 -18.53 16.21
CA MET A 8 31.85 -18.61 17.37
C MET A 8 30.78 -17.52 17.29
N VAL A 9 31.14 -16.27 16.93
CA VAL A 9 30.19 -15.15 16.73
C VAL A 9 29.17 -15.42 15.63
N PHE A 10 29.59 -15.97 14.48
CA PHE A 10 28.66 -16.29 13.40
C PHE A 10 27.68 -17.40 13.78
N VAL A 11 28.14 -18.40 14.54
CA VAL A 11 27.27 -19.49 15.01
C VAL A 11 26.29 -18.99 16.07
N THR A 12 26.71 -18.18 17.04
CA THR A 12 25.77 -17.60 18.01
C THR A 12 24.78 -16.64 17.36
N LEU A 13 25.19 -15.84 16.39
CA LEU A 13 24.29 -14.96 15.63
C LEU A 13 23.27 -15.78 14.82
N TYR A 14 23.72 -16.84 14.14
CA TYR A 14 22.85 -17.71 13.34
C TYR A 14 21.84 -18.45 14.22
N VAL A 15 22.26 -18.97 15.37
CA VAL A 15 21.36 -19.60 16.35
C VAL A 15 20.39 -18.56 16.95
N PHE A 16 20.84 -17.34 17.23
CA PHE A 16 19.97 -16.26 17.71
C PHE A 16 18.88 -15.87 16.69
N LEU A 17 19.21 -15.84 15.40
CA LEU A 17 18.24 -15.59 14.32
C LEU A 17 17.19 -16.70 14.16
N ILE A 18 17.51 -17.94 14.53
CA ILE A 18 16.64 -19.11 14.36
C ILE A 18 15.86 -19.43 15.64
N TYR A 19 16.43 -19.09 16.80
CA TYR A 19 15.90 -19.44 18.13
C TYR A 19 15.23 -18.26 18.86
N MET A 20 15.23 -17.07 18.26
CA MET A 20 14.07 -16.19 18.42
C MET A 20 12.89 -16.96 17.83
N GLU A 21 12.08 -17.60 18.68
CA GLU A 21 10.69 -17.91 18.36
C GLU A 21 10.13 -16.70 17.57
N PRO A 22 9.27 -16.88 16.55
CA PRO A 22 8.65 -15.75 15.88
C PRO A 22 7.70 -15.08 16.87
N VAL A 23 8.24 -14.30 17.81
CA VAL A 23 7.53 -13.29 18.56
C VAL A 23 7.27 -12.19 17.55
N SER A 24 6.30 -12.46 16.66
CA SER A 24 5.50 -11.49 15.94
C SER A 24 6.28 -10.22 15.54
N GLY A 25 7.47 -10.40 14.92
CA GLY A 25 8.31 -9.31 14.40
C GLY A 25 7.78 -8.73 13.09
N ALA A 26 6.60 -9.19 12.69
CA ALA A 26 5.68 -8.56 11.78
C ALA A 26 4.70 -7.68 12.58
N PRO A 27 5.01 -6.40 12.88
CA PRO A 27 3.94 -5.44 13.13
C PRO A 27 3.36 -4.97 11.78
N PHE A 28 3.13 -5.89 10.84
CA PHE A 28 2.37 -5.65 9.64
C PHE A 28 1.02 -6.36 9.81
N LEU A 29 -0.08 -5.62 9.64
CA LEU A 29 -1.43 -6.14 9.37
C LEU A 29 -2.25 -6.77 10.53
N LEU A 30 -2.10 -6.31 11.77
CA LEU A 30 -3.09 -6.60 12.83
C LEU A 30 -3.78 -5.30 13.27
N GLY A 31 -4.63 -4.78 12.37
CA GLY A 31 -5.47 -3.60 12.61
C GLY A 31 -5.82 -2.93 11.30
N ASN A 32 -6.97 -3.29 10.71
CA ASN A 32 -7.51 -2.82 9.43
C ASN A 32 -6.78 -3.32 8.17
N GLN A 33 -7.43 -4.21 7.39
CA GLN A 33 -6.96 -4.59 6.06
C GLN A 33 -6.96 -3.34 5.16
N MET A 34 -5.83 -3.02 4.53
CA MET A 34 -5.67 -1.90 3.60
C MET A 34 -5.44 -2.44 2.21
N SER A 35 -6.10 -1.86 1.22
CA SER A 35 -6.02 -2.27 -0.19
C SER A 35 -5.62 -1.10 -1.07
N ALA A 36 -4.82 -1.39 -2.09
CA ALA A 36 -4.40 -0.39 -3.06
C ALA A 36 -5.36 -0.39 -4.25
N LEU A 37 -5.86 0.79 -4.62
CA LEU A 37 -6.65 1.02 -5.83
C LEU A 37 -5.85 1.90 -6.79
N ALA A 38 -5.58 1.38 -7.99
CA ALA A 38 -4.92 2.13 -9.06
C ALA A 38 -5.96 2.77 -10.00
N VAL A 39 -5.84 4.08 -10.21
CA VAL A 39 -6.67 4.83 -11.17
C VAL A 39 -5.81 5.63 -12.13
N ILE A 40 -6.23 5.70 -13.38
CA ILE A 40 -5.55 6.47 -14.42
C ILE A 40 -6.56 7.45 -15.01
N PRO A 41 -6.59 8.73 -14.60
CA PRO A 41 -7.43 9.74 -15.25
C PRO A 41 -6.99 9.91 -16.71
N ARG A 42 -7.94 9.83 -17.64
CA ARG A 42 -7.71 9.99 -19.09
C ARG A 42 -8.02 11.39 -19.60
N THR A 43 -8.72 12.21 -18.81
CA THR A 43 -9.05 13.60 -19.13
C THR A 43 -8.67 14.54 -17.99
N GLU A 44 -8.52 15.84 -18.29
CA GLU A 44 -8.27 16.86 -17.27
C GLU A 44 -9.44 16.98 -16.27
N GLU A 45 -10.66 16.76 -16.74
CA GLU A 45 -11.88 16.72 -15.90
C GLU A 45 -11.79 15.57 -14.88
N GLN A 46 -11.37 14.38 -15.32
CA GLN A 46 -11.16 13.23 -14.44
C GLN A 46 -10.02 13.46 -13.44
N ALA A 47 -8.92 14.10 -13.88
CA ALA A 47 -7.81 14.44 -12.99
C ALA A 47 -8.23 15.46 -11.91
N THR A 48 -9.01 16.47 -12.30
CA THR A 48 -9.55 17.49 -11.38
C THR A 48 -10.52 16.87 -10.39
N ALA A 49 -11.44 16.03 -10.86
CA ALA A 49 -12.42 15.36 -10.00
C ALA A 49 -11.76 14.34 -9.07
N LEU A 50 -10.71 13.64 -9.50
CA LEU A 50 -9.90 12.78 -8.61
C LEU A 50 -9.18 13.60 -7.54
N LEU A 51 -8.59 14.73 -7.91
CA LEU A 51 -7.94 15.63 -6.97
C LEU A 51 -8.94 16.16 -5.92
N GLU A 52 -10.14 16.54 -6.35
CA GLU A 52 -11.21 16.96 -5.44
C GLU A 52 -11.68 15.82 -4.53
N PHE A 53 -11.83 14.62 -5.07
CA PHE A 53 -12.15 13.41 -4.29
C PHE A 53 -11.10 13.15 -3.19
N LEU A 54 -9.81 13.22 -3.53
CA LEU A 54 -8.71 13.03 -2.57
C LEU A 54 -8.63 14.16 -1.53
N ARG A 55 -8.93 15.41 -1.91
CA ARG A 55 -9.02 16.52 -0.96
C ARG A 55 -10.15 16.33 0.05
N ASN A 56 -11.28 15.78 -0.38
CA ASN A 56 -12.42 15.48 0.49
C ASN A 56 -12.23 14.19 1.31
N ASN A 57 -11.32 13.30 0.88
CA ASN A 57 -11.02 12.03 1.55
C ASN A 57 -9.51 11.87 1.75
N PRO A 58 -8.86 12.72 2.55
CA PRO A 58 -7.40 12.72 2.71
C PRO A 58 -6.86 11.40 3.27
N GLN A 59 -7.72 10.58 3.91
CA GLN A 59 -7.35 9.26 4.40
C GLN A 59 -6.98 8.25 3.30
N TYR A 60 -7.45 8.44 2.05
CA TYR A 60 -7.15 7.53 0.94
C TYR A 60 -5.88 7.91 0.16
N GLY A 61 -5.30 9.06 0.49
CA GLY A 61 -4.13 9.63 -0.17
C GLY A 61 -4.21 11.15 -0.18
N SER A 62 -3.08 11.80 0.09
CA SER A 62 -2.97 13.26 -0.03
C SER A 62 -2.03 13.59 -1.18
N ARG A 63 -2.59 14.11 -2.28
CA ARG A 63 -1.81 14.60 -3.42
C ARG A 63 -2.05 16.09 -3.65
N ALA A 64 -0.95 16.79 -3.92
CA ALA A 64 -0.99 18.20 -4.30
C ALA A 64 -1.53 18.40 -5.73
N SER A 65 -1.30 17.41 -6.60
CA SER A 65 -1.76 17.40 -7.98
C SER A 65 -1.98 15.97 -8.48
N VAL A 66 -2.83 15.84 -9.50
CA VAL A 66 -3.11 14.61 -10.24
C VAL A 66 -2.84 14.91 -11.71
N GLN A 67 -2.16 14.01 -12.41
CA GLN A 67 -1.81 14.18 -13.82
C GLN A 67 -2.59 13.26 -14.73
N VAL A 68 -2.96 13.74 -15.92
CA VAL A 68 -3.66 12.95 -16.93
C VAL A 68 -2.72 11.89 -17.50
N ASN A 69 -3.26 10.68 -17.72
CA ASN A 69 -2.56 9.47 -18.17
C ASN A 69 -1.46 8.97 -17.21
N THR A 70 -1.45 9.46 -15.98
CA THR A 70 -0.55 8.99 -14.92
C THR A 70 -1.31 8.09 -13.96
N GLU A 71 -0.69 7.01 -13.52
CA GLU A 71 -1.27 6.12 -12.52
C GLU A 71 -1.19 6.72 -11.12
N GLU A 72 -2.34 6.70 -10.46
CA GLU A 72 -2.57 7.23 -9.12
C GLU A 72 -2.99 6.06 -8.22
N VAL A 73 -2.22 5.80 -7.17
CA VAL A 73 -2.50 4.72 -6.22
C VAL A 73 -3.14 5.31 -4.97
N LEU A 74 -4.33 4.84 -4.65
CA LEU A 74 -5.08 5.17 -3.44
C LEU A 74 -4.96 4.04 -2.43
N LEU A 75 -4.75 4.39 -1.17
CA LEU A 75 -4.69 3.44 -0.05
C LEU A 75 -6.04 3.44 0.67
N VAL A 76 -6.87 2.45 0.40
CA VAL A 76 -8.25 2.41 0.87
C VAL A 76 -8.44 1.24 1.85
N PRO A 77 -9.06 1.45 3.02
CA PRO A 77 -9.45 0.35 3.90
C PRO A 77 -10.33 -0.65 3.14
N SER A 78 -10.17 -1.95 3.40
CA SER A 78 -10.88 -2.97 2.63
C SER A 78 -12.41 -2.86 2.71
N ASP A 79 -12.93 -2.44 3.87
CA ASP A 79 -14.36 -2.19 4.07
C ASP A 79 -14.90 -1.04 3.20
N ASP A 80 -14.03 -0.12 2.79
CA ASP A 80 -14.37 1.07 2.02
C ASP A 80 -14.12 0.92 0.51
N ILE A 81 -13.45 -0.14 0.06
CA ILE A 81 -13.12 -0.37 -1.36
C ILE A 81 -14.38 -0.24 -2.24
N SER A 82 -15.46 -0.91 -1.87
CA SER A 82 -16.69 -0.92 -2.68
C SER A 82 -17.28 0.48 -2.81
N ARG A 83 -17.26 1.26 -1.72
CA ARG A 83 -17.75 2.64 -1.69
C ARG A 83 -16.88 3.57 -2.52
N VAL A 84 -15.55 3.47 -2.38
CA VAL A 84 -14.58 4.29 -3.11
C VAL A 84 -14.57 3.93 -4.59
N SER A 85 -14.61 2.65 -4.94
CA SER A 85 -14.75 2.13 -6.31
C SER A 85 -15.96 2.75 -7.00
N ASN A 86 -17.14 2.67 -6.38
CA ASN A 86 -18.36 3.25 -6.93
C ASN A 86 -18.28 4.78 -7.05
N GLY A 87 -17.64 5.46 -6.09
CA GLY A 87 -17.40 6.90 -6.17
C GLY A 87 -16.52 7.29 -7.36
N LEU A 88 -15.44 6.56 -7.59
CA LEU A 88 -14.53 6.76 -8.71
C LEU A 88 -15.21 6.46 -10.06
N GLU A 89 -16.00 5.39 -10.15
CA GLU A 89 -16.77 5.07 -11.35
C GLU A 89 -17.82 6.14 -11.70
N ASN A 90 -18.50 6.73 -10.70
CA ASN A 90 -19.43 7.85 -10.91
C ASN A 90 -18.76 9.12 -11.45
N ILE A 91 -17.46 9.29 -11.17
CA ILE A 91 -16.62 10.37 -11.71
C ILE A 91 -16.13 10.03 -13.14
N GLY A 92 -16.46 8.84 -13.65
CA GLY A 92 -16.03 8.35 -14.95
C GLY A 92 -14.61 7.78 -14.94
N LEU A 93 -13.99 7.62 -13.77
CA LEU A 93 -12.70 6.95 -13.63
C LEU A 93 -12.93 5.44 -13.67
N ARG A 94 -12.44 4.79 -14.73
CA ARG A 94 -12.36 3.34 -14.74
C ARG A 94 -11.19 2.90 -13.87
N LEU A 95 -11.47 2.03 -12.91
CA LEU A 95 -10.42 1.36 -12.15
C LEU A 95 -9.60 0.51 -13.13
N THR A 96 -8.30 0.79 -13.21
CA THR A 96 -7.40 0.03 -14.09
C THR A 96 -7.04 -1.22 -13.32
N SER A 97 -7.91 -2.22 -13.37
CA SER A 97 -7.80 -3.49 -12.65
C SER A 97 -7.56 -3.33 -11.15
N ALA A 98 -8.60 -3.67 -10.38
CA ALA A 98 -8.43 -4.24 -9.07
C ALA A 98 -7.72 -5.61 -9.17
N ASP A 99 -6.53 -5.67 -9.77
CA ASP A 99 -5.49 -6.52 -9.21
C ASP A 99 -5.18 -5.83 -7.89
N ALA A 100 -6.03 -6.13 -6.90
CA ALA A 100 -5.69 -5.95 -5.51
C ALA A 100 -4.29 -6.52 -5.42
N TYR A 101 -3.30 -5.64 -5.29
CA TYR A 101 -2.02 -6.06 -4.77
C TYR A 101 -2.36 -6.55 -3.36
N GLU A 102 -2.67 -7.84 -3.25
CA GLU A 102 -2.48 -8.59 -2.02
C GLU A 102 -0.99 -8.47 -1.77
N ILE A 103 -0.63 -7.50 -0.94
CA ILE A 103 0.72 -7.39 -0.41
C ILE A 103 0.81 -8.53 0.61
N SER A 104 1.19 -9.71 0.11
CA SER A 104 1.49 -10.93 0.88
C SER A 104 2.77 -10.78 1.70
#